data_AF-A0A2K9EI50-F1
#
_entry.id   AF-A0A2K9EI50-F1
#
_cell.length_a   1.000
_cell.length_b   1.000
_cell.length_c   1.000
_cell.angle_alpha   90.00
_cell.angle_beta   90.00
_cell.angle_gamma   90.00
#
_symmetry.space_group_name_H-M   'P 1'
#
loop_
_entity.id
_entity.type
_entity.pdbx_description
1 polymer ?
#
loop_
_entity_poly.entity_id
_entity_poly.type
_entity_poly.pdbx_seq_one_letter_code
_entity_poly.pdbx_strand_id
1 'polypeptide(L)' 'MSEQDKTVISRKGKRGPLPTGKGVGVLVRLQPDMLDWLDSERAKLDDQPSRPEMIRRVLSEHRNLTTQ' A
#
# COMPACT_ATOMS: atom_id res chain seq x y z
N MET A 1 -4.92 20.33 18.19
CA MET A 1 -4.84 18.93 18.65
C MET A 1 -5.26 18.05 17.48
N SER A 2 -4.39 17.12 17.05
CA SER A 2 -4.43 16.46 15.72
C SER A 2 -5.27 15.17 15.76
N GLU A 3 -6.46 15.20 15.14
CA GLU A 3 -7.42 14.10 15.07
C GLU A 3 -7.16 13.19 13.86
N GLN A 4 -6.12 12.36 13.93
CA GLN A 4 -5.74 11.40 12.91
C GLN A 4 -6.35 10.01 13.19
N ASP A 5 -7.57 9.74 12.72
CA ASP A 5 -8.23 8.40 12.81
C ASP A 5 -9.36 8.35 11.74
N LYS A 6 -9.35 7.57 10.63
CA LYS A 6 -9.66 6.13 10.49
C LYS A 6 -9.69 5.71 9.00
N THR A 7 -8.91 4.72 8.55
CA THR A 7 -8.93 4.27 7.15
C THR A 7 -9.90 3.12 7.00
N VAL A 8 -10.95 3.32 6.21
CA VAL A 8 -11.87 2.25 5.78
C VAL A 8 -12.19 2.46 4.30
N ILE A 9 -11.71 1.53 3.48
CA ILE A 9 -12.20 1.14 2.15
C ILE A 9 -13.24 2.09 1.49
N SER A 10 -12.84 2.72 0.38
CA SER A 10 -13.73 3.54 -0.46
C SER A 10 -14.90 2.72 -1.01
N ARG A 11 -16.10 2.89 -0.45
CA ARG A 11 -17.36 2.36 -1.00
C ARG A 11 -17.94 3.40 -1.97
N LYS A 12 -18.18 2.99 -3.22
CA LYS A 12 -18.77 3.83 -4.28
C LYS A 12 -20.09 4.47 -3.79
N GLY A 13 -20.14 5.80 -3.71
CA GLY A 13 -21.36 6.56 -3.39
C GLY A 13 -21.55 7.03 -1.93
N LYS A 14 -20.63 6.73 -1.00
CA LYS A 14 -20.60 7.37 0.33
C LYS A 14 -19.21 7.94 0.56
N ARG A 15 -19.10 9.20 1.02
CA ARG A 15 -17.82 9.82 1.43
C ARG A 15 -17.10 8.81 2.33
N GLY A 16 -15.98 8.31 1.83
CA GLY A 16 -15.13 7.40 2.57
C GLY A 16 -14.73 8.03 3.91
N PRO A 17 -14.45 7.22 4.93
CA PRO A 17 -14.02 7.70 6.23
C PRO A 17 -12.71 8.50 6.13
N LEU A 18 -12.55 9.39 7.10
CA LEU A 18 -11.56 10.47 7.08
C LEU A 18 -10.11 9.96 6.98
N PRO A 19 -9.22 10.69 6.29
CA PRO A 19 -7.83 10.30 6.10
C PRO A 19 -7.08 10.18 7.44
N THR A 20 -6.43 9.04 7.69
CA THR A 20 -5.71 8.72 8.94
C THR A 20 -4.38 9.42 9.15
N GLY A 21 -3.99 10.35 8.28
CA GLY A 21 -2.66 10.98 8.35
C GLY A 21 -1.48 10.02 8.09
N LYS A 22 -1.71 8.75 7.70
CA LYS A 22 -0.67 7.75 7.41
C LYS A 22 -0.24 7.71 5.94
N GLY A 23 -0.53 8.77 5.19
CA GLY A 23 -0.29 8.90 3.75
C GLY A 23 -1.56 9.06 2.92
N VAL A 24 -1.39 9.35 1.63
CA VAL A 24 -2.49 9.49 0.67
C VAL A 24 -2.80 8.13 0.06
N GLY A 25 -4.07 7.71 0.12
CA GLY A 25 -4.50 6.45 -0.49
C GLY A 25 -4.43 6.54 -2.03
N VAL A 26 -3.67 5.63 -2.64
CA VAL A 26 -3.57 5.51 -4.10
C VAL A 26 -4.26 4.21 -4.51
N LEU A 27 -5.27 4.30 -5.38
CA LEU A 27 -5.89 3.13 -5.99
C LEU A 27 -5.03 2.67 -7.17
N VAL A 28 -4.42 1.49 -7.06
CA VAL A 28 -3.62 0.89 -8.12
C VAL A 28 -4.34 -0.34 -8.68
N ARG A 29 -4.46 -0.42 -10.01
CA ARG A 29 -4.93 -1.62 -10.69
C ARG A 29 -3.72 -2.39 -11.19
N LEU A 30 -3.48 -3.55 -10.60
CA LEU A 30 -2.41 -4.47 -11.01
C LEU A 30 -2.99 -5.56 -11.90
N GLN A 31 -2.19 -6.03 -12.87
CA GLN A 31 -2.54 -7.20 -13.67
C GLN A 31 -2.44 -8.48 -12.82
N PRO A 32 -3.16 -9.57 -13.20
CA PRO A 32 -3.19 -10.80 -12.41
C PRO A 32 -1.81 -11.42 -12.17
N ASP A 33 -0.94 -11.41 -13.18
CA ASP A 33 0.43 -11.93 -13.09
C ASP A 33 1.27 -11.18 -12.05
N MET A 34 1.15 -9.85 -12.04
CA MET A 34 1.88 -8.98 -11.13
C MET A 34 1.36 -9.11 -9.69
N LEU A 35 0.06 -9.34 -9.53
CA LEU A 35 -0.54 -9.59 -8.23
C LEU A 35 -0.09 -10.93 -7.65
N ASP A 36 -0.06 -11.97 -8.47
CA ASP A 36 0.43 -13.30 -8.08
C ASP A 36 1.90 -13.27 -7.66
N TRP A 37 2.73 -12.57 -8.45
CA TRP A 37 4.13 -12.32 -8.08
C TRP A 37 4.23 -11.59 -6.74
N LEU A 38 3.45 -10.53 -6.52
CA LEU A 38 3.48 -9.76 -5.27
C LEU A 38 3.07 -10.61 -4.06
N ASP A 39 2.05 -11.46 -4.22
CA ASP A 39 1.61 -12.38 -3.17
C ASP A 39 2.66 -13.47 -2.88
N SER A 40 3.32 -13.98 -3.91
CA SER A 40 4.41 -14.95 -3.79
C SER A 40 5.65 -14.37 -3.11
N GLU A 41 6.07 -13.16 -3.48
CA GLU A 41 7.21 -12.48 -2.85
C GLU A 41 6.93 -12.16 -1.38
N ARG A 42 5.70 -11.73 -1.06
CA ARG A 42 5.30 -11.49 0.33
C ARG A 42 5.43 -12.76 1.18
N ALA A 43 5.03 -13.91 0.65
CA ALA A 43 5.06 -15.18 1.37
C ALA A 43 6.49 -15.68 1.68
N LYS A 44 7.50 -15.18 0.96
CA LYS A 44 8.91 -15.49 1.21
C LYS A 44 9.50 -14.68 2.38
N LEU A 45 8.83 -13.61 2.81
CA LEU A 45 9.30 -12.75 3.89
C LEU A 45 8.75 -13.21 5.23
N ASP A 46 9.62 -13.30 6.24
CA ASP A 46 9.29 -13.78 7.59
C ASP A 46 8.13 -12.98 8.24
N ASP A 47 8.17 -11.66 8.05
CA ASP A 47 7.19 -10.69 8.56
C ASP A 47 5.88 -10.63 7.75
N GLN A 48 5.81 -11.33 6.61
CA GLN A 48 4.63 -11.40 5.72
C GLN A 48 3.92 -10.05 5.51
N PRO A 49 4.64 -9.01 5.04
CA PRO A 49 4.16 -7.63 5.07
C PRO A 49 2.94 -7.42 4.19
N SER A 50 1.88 -6.77 4.67
CA SER A 50 0.65 -6.55 3.89
C SER A 50 0.89 -6.01 2.47
N ARG A 51 -0.01 -6.28 1.49
CA ARG A 51 0.15 -5.80 0.09
C ARG A 51 0.56 -4.31 -0.01
N PRO A 52 -0.08 -3.36 0.70
CA PRO A 52 0.33 -1.96 0.68
C PRO A 52 1.75 -1.73 1.23
N GLU A 53 2.17 -2.51 2.23
CA GLU A 53 3.52 -2.40 2.80
C GLU A 53 4.58 -2.97 1.88
N MET A 54 4.32 -4.12 1.26
CA MET A 54 5.22 -4.68 0.26
C MET A 54 5.44 -3.70 -0.89
N ILE A 55 4.37 -3.07 -1.39
CA ILE A 55 4.46 -2.02 -2.42
C ILE A 55 5.32 -0.83 -1.95
N ARG A 56 5.16 -0.38 -0.70
CA ARG A 56 5.99 0.71 -0.14
C ARG A 56 7.47 0.31 -0.07
N ARG A 57 7.78 -0.92 0.31
CA ARG A 57 9.16 -1.43 0.36
C ARG A 57 9.78 -1.42 -1.04
N VAL A 58 9.10 -1.99 -2.03
CA VAL A 58 9.57 -1.99 -3.44
C VAL A 58 9.81 -0.58 -3.96
N LEU A 59 8.89 0.36 -3.71
CA LEU A 59 9.05 1.76 -4.13
C LEU A 59 10.20 2.48 -3.40
N SER A 60 10.40 2.19 -2.11
CA SER A 60 11.50 2.76 -1.33
C SER A 60 12.85 2.28 -1.85
N GLU A 61 12.98 0.97 -2.10
CA GLU A 61 14.18 0.36 -2.69
C GLU A 61 14.48 0.95 -4.07
N HIS A 62 13.48 1.01 -4.97
CA HIS A 62 13.67 1.60 -6.31
C HIS A 62 14.07 3.08 -6.23
N ARG A 63 13.49 3.86 -5.31
CA ARG A 63 13.87 5.27 -5.10
C ARG A 63 15.33 5.40 -4.67
N ASN A 64 15.79 4.53 -3.76
CA ASN A 64 17.17 4.54 -3.28
C ASN A 64 18.16 4.18 -4.38
N LEU A 65 17.81 3.23 -5.26
CA LEU A 65 18.64 2.83 -6.40
C LEU A 65 18.77 3.92 -7.48
N THR A 66 17.77 4.80 -7.62
CA THR A 66 17.81 5.90 -8.61
C THR A 66 18.52 7.15 -8.08
N THR A 67 18.73 7.23 -6.76
CA THR A 67 19.36 8.40 -6.11
C THR A 67 20.86 8.18 -5.86
N GLN A 68 21.40 7.05 -6.31
CA GLN A 68 22.81 6.67 -6.14
C GLN A 68 23.59 6.81 -7.45
#